data_AF-A0AAW1QA24-F1
#
_entry.id   AF-A0AAW1QA24-F1
#
_cell.length_a   1.000
_cell.length_b   1.000
_cell.length_c   1.000
_cell.angle_alpha   90.00
_cell.angle_beta   90.00
_cell.angle_gamma   90.00
#
_symmetry.space_group_name_H-M   'P 1'
#
loop_
_entity.id
_entity.type
_entity.pdbx_description
1 polymer ?
#
loop_
_entity_poly.entity_id
_entity_poly.type
_entity_poly.pdbx_seq_one_letter_code
_entity_poly.pdbx_strand_id
1 'polypeptide(L)'
;MATFDKNALFDDDSEGEGLDAELQRVLDGFDSGHTGPVPQTARTEEQAFVALHSPREVFATSTTLESSISYLRSTLATFGFPDNLHLQSPTPQQVADSCNILYALLQQRQKDIEARKESQEQLARLGSNVHASELANERLQNRLAAKERELGVTLNKAKHIKEAYDSGMARLTAERDDLQRVVTDLSRRHVQFQHEIKRKEREFERLQDKLRDMLTEKKREAKANMEATTAILQGQTPAGKAVRKTDEAMYKAIVSAYEAKQKDLLAENRDMKAALHNLQAEHRRVVNRQTTQVKQLAAARHLVEEEFVAEMSRMDQEQLKAALSSKMAALKQRVNTLSHDGVPLEEVETEKERRLHDELKAAKAVMQDQEALVSASLAALALQQGGASSTELQRLDEDYKQRLQAVQRKLDEAQNTAETDKQAALTLLNKQMEQERQSLTRQIQEDQRKVAEAKQLLDRKKEQVERIAQEQRTKLQLEARQLETARREFENTQAAHQEALRKYAPGFGAGTFLASAVAKQAARDAEERNAQLSTQGDAYDARALEELSLNGREAEPVVMGAKKLASPLRH
;
A
#
# COMPACT_ATOMS: atom_id res chain seq x y z
N MET A 1 -38.58 -13.36 17.29
CA MET A 1 -38.23 -12.56 18.47
C MET A 1 -36.78 -12.85 18.82
N ALA A 2 -35.88 -11.92 18.50
CA ALA A 2 -34.61 -11.68 19.19
C ALA A 2 -33.92 -10.54 18.43
N THR A 3 -34.02 -9.34 19.00
CA THR A 3 -33.38 -8.11 18.57
C THR A 3 -31.88 -8.18 18.92
N PHE A 4 -31.01 -7.95 17.94
CA PHE A 4 -29.58 -7.80 18.15
C PHE A 4 -29.28 -6.33 18.40
N ASP A 5 -28.80 -6.04 19.60
CA ASP A 5 -28.43 -4.72 20.08
C ASP A 5 -27.05 -4.34 19.51
N LYS A 6 -26.99 -3.19 18.83
CA LYS A 6 -25.76 -2.54 18.37
C LYS A 6 -25.53 -1.35 19.29
N ASN A 7 -24.66 -1.49 20.27
CA ASN A 7 -23.91 -0.37 20.90
C ASN A 7 -22.99 -0.92 21.99
N ALA A 8 -21.75 -1.25 21.63
CA ALA A 8 -20.61 -1.33 22.54
C ALA A 8 -19.33 -1.55 21.73
N LEU A 9 -18.79 -0.49 21.12
CA LEU A 9 -17.36 -0.45 20.77
C LEU A 9 -16.98 0.99 20.42
N PHE A 10 -16.41 1.72 21.36
CA PHE A 10 -15.40 2.77 21.18
C PHE A 10 -15.17 3.41 22.55
N ASP A 11 -14.05 3.07 23.18
CA ASP A 11 -13.25 3.91 24.09
C ASP A 11 -12.06 3.04 24.53
N ASP A 12 -10.91 3.21 23.86
CA ASP A 12 -9.63 2.74 24.38
C ASP A 12 -8.52 3.71 23.89
N ASP A 13 -8.43 4.86 24.57
CA ASP A 13 -7.43 5.91 24.37
C ASP A 13 -6.17 5.68 25.25
N SER A 14 -5.79 4.43 25.55
CA SER A 14 -4.66 4.16 26.47
C SER A 14 -3.35 3.66 25.82
N GLU A 15 -3.20 3.71 24.49
CA GLU A 15 -1.95 3.27 23.84
C GLU A 15 -0.91 4.37 23.57
N GLY A 16 -1.20 5.63 23.96
CA GLY A 16 -0.33 6.78 23.69
C GLY A 16 0.86 6.97 24.63
N GLU A 17 0.80 6.48 25.87
CA GLU A 17 1.84 6.79 26.88
C GLU A 17 2.97 5.74 26.95
N GLY A 18 2.82 4.58 26.31
CA GLY A 18 3.83 3.51 26.33
C GLY A 18 5.01 3.76 25.39
N LEU A 19 4.77 4.39 24.24
CA LEU A 19 5.77 4.56 23.19
C LEU A 19 6.82 5.61 23.53
N ASP A 20 6.45 6.68 24.24
CA ASP A 20 7.40 7.73 24.64
C ASP A 20 8.33 7.25 25.77
N ALA A 21 7.83 6.41 26.70
CA ALA A 21 8.66 5.80 27.75
C ALA A 21 9.65 4.75 27.19
N GLU A 22 9.27 4.08 26.10
CA GLU A 22 10.12 3.09 25.42
C GLU A 22 11.17 3.75 24.52
N LEU A 23 10.82 4.86 23.86
CA LEU A 23 11.77 5.72 23.13
C LEU A 23 12.80 6.39 24.06
N GLN A 24 12.39 6.81 25.26
CA GLN A 24 13.32 7.38 26.25
C GLN A 24 14.32 6.32 26.77
N ARG A 25 13.89 5.07 26.99
CA ARG A 25 14.80 3.96 27.36
C ARG A 25 15.79 3.57 26.27
N VAL A 26 15.39 3.66 25.00
CA VAL A 26 16.26 3.35 23.86
C VAL A 26 17.30 4.45 23.65
N LEU A 27 16.94 5.71 23.94
CA LEU A 27 17.87 6.85 23.88
C LEU A 27 18.85 6.87 25.05
N ASP A 28 18.41 6.54 26.28
CA ASP A 28 19.28 6.46 27.46
C ASP A 28 20.25 5.26 27.41
N GLY A 29 19.98 4.25 26.58
CA GLY A 29 20.87 3.11 26.33
C GLY A 29 22.03 3.38 25.37
N PHE A 30 22.03 4.55 24.69
CA PHE A 30 22.98 4.84 23.61
C PHE A 30 24.19 5.71 24.02
N ASP A 31 24.25 6.20 25.26
CA ASP A 31 25.30 7.15 25.70
C ASP A 31 26.29 6.61 26.76
N SER A 32 26.35 5.29 26.96
CA SER A 32 27.48 4.68 27.67
C SER A 32 28.61 4.38 26.69
N GLY A 33 29.41 5.41 26.40
CA GLY A 33 30.71 5.26 25.76
C GLY A 33 31.62 4.29 26.53
N HIS A 34 31.57 3.02 26.15
CA HIS A 34 32.56 2.02 26.53
C HIS A 34 33.55 1.88 25.36
N THR A 35 34.61 2.69 25.43
CA THR A 35 35.87 2.36 24.76
C THR A 35 36.45 1.12 25.44
N GLY A 36 35.98 -0.06 25.03
CA GLY A 36 36.57 -1.32 25.40
C GLY A 36 37.97 -1.45 24.78
N PRO A 37 38.96 -1.97 25.52
CA PRO A 37 40.33 -2.02 25.05
C PRO A 37 40.44 -3.01 23.88
N VAL A 38 41.03 -2.53 22.78
CA VAL A 38 41.48 -3.35 21.65
C VAL A 38 42.30 -4.54 22.18
N PRO A 39 41.97 -5.81 21.84
CA PRO A 39 42.78 -6.94 22.25
C PRO A 39 44.11 -6.89 21.50
N GLN A 40 45.13 -6.33 22.14
CA GLN A 40 46.53 -6.44 21.73
C GLN A 40 47.03 -7.85 22.03
N THR A 41 46.54 -8.86 21.33
CA THR A 41 47.01 -10.25 21.50
C THR A 41 48.21 -10.60 20.62
N ALA A 42 48.71 -9.66 19.79
CA ALA A 42 49.86 -9.89 18.91
C ALA A 42 51.21 -9.36 19.45
N ARG A 43 51.25 -8.76 20.65
CA ARG A 43 52.49 -8.17 21.21
C ARG A 43 53.03 -8.85 22.48
N THR A 44 52.33 -9.85 22.99
CA THR A 44 52.73 -10.55 24.23
C THR A 44 53.68 -11.72 24.00
N GLU A 45 53.85 -12.19 22.76
CA GLU A 45 54.65 -13.39 22.47
C GLU A 45 56.15 -13.12 22.34
N GLU A 46 56.56 -11.93 21.88
CA GLU A 46 57.97 -11.50 21.96
C GLU A 46 58.41 -11.28 23.42
N GLN A 47 57.47 -10.97 24.32
CA GLN A 47 57.74 -10.86 25.76
C GLN A 47 57.71 -12.21 26.48
N ALA A 48 56.99 -13.21 25.94
CA ALA A 48 56.96 -14.57 26.50
C ALA A 48 58.25 -15.37 26.23
N PHE A 49 58.95 -15.07 25.13
CA PHE A 49 60.29 -15.66 24.89
C PHE A 49 61.37 -15.04 25.78
N VAL A 50 61.22 -13.75 26.14
CA VAL A 50 62.12 -13.04 27.07
C VAL A 50 61.87 -13.45 28.54
N ALA A 51 60.65 -13.87 28.90
CA ALA A 51 60.30 -14.30 30.25
C ALA A 51 60.84 -15.69 30.68
N LEU A 52 61.54 -16.42 29.80
CA LEU A 52 62.21 -17.69 30.16
C LEU A 52 63.51 -17.49 30.97
N HIS A 53 63.92 -16.24 31.21
CA HIS A 53 65.11 -15.90 32.01
C HIS A 53 64.80 -15.30 33.38
N SER A 54 63.55 -15.37 33.86
CA SER A 54 63.29 -15.19 35.30
C SER A 54 63.97 -16.35 36.07
N PRO A 55 64.66 -16.10 37.21
CA PRO A 55 65.38 -17.14 37.92
C PRO A 55 64.38 -18.20 38.39
N ARG A 56 64.35 -19.32 37.68
CA ARG A 56 63.53 -20.50 37.96
C ARG A 56 63.65 -20.85 39.45
N GLU A 57 62.52 -21.07 40.10
CA GLU A 57 62.47 -22.02 41.20
C GLU A 57 63.10 -23.32 40.69
N VAL A 58 64.25 -23.69 41.25
CA VAL A 58 65.02 -24.82 40.77
C VAL A 58 64.28 -26.08 41.20
N PHE A 59 63.64 -26.75 40.24
CA PHE A 59 62.80 -27.94 40.47
C PHE A 59 63.50 -29.09 41.21
N ALA A 60 64.83 -29.21 41.10
CA ALA A 60 65.61 -30.24 41.79
C ALA A 60 66.86 -29.64 42.44
N THR A 61 67.00 -29.83 43.76
CA THR A 61 68.18 -29.50 44.57
C THR A 61 68.68 -30.76 45.27
N SER A 62 69.89 -30.75 45.85
CA SER A 62 70.48 -31.91 46.51
C SER A 62 69.62 -32.49 47.65
N THR A 63 68.79 -31.67 48.29
CA THR A 63 67.88 -32.09 49.36
C THR A 63 66.50 -32.54 48.87
N THR A 64 66.11 -32.17 47.65
CA THR A 64 64.78 -32.46 47.08
C THR A 64 64.82 -33.51 45.98
N LEU A 65 66.02 -33.96 45.59
CA LEU A 65 66.25 -34.83 44.44
C LEU A 65 65.39 -36.11 44.45
N GLU A 66 65.27 -36.78 45.59
CA GLU A 66 64.50 -38.02 45.72
C GLU A 66 62.99 -37.79 45.51
N SER A 67 62.46 -36.73 46.12
CA SER A 67 61.08 -36.28 45.90
C SER A 67 60.83 -35.84 44.46
N SER A 68 61.77 -35.10 43.85
CA SER A 68 61.68 -34.65 42.46
C SER A 68 61.72 -35.82 41.47
N ILE A 69 62.55 -36.83 41.72
CA ILE A 69 62.60 -38.08 40.92
C ILE A 69 61.27 -38.84 41.07
N SER A 70 60.77 -39.01 42.30
CA SER A 70 59.49 -39.68 42.54
C SER A 70 58.33 -38.98 41.82
N TYR A 71 58.31 -37.64 41.86
CA TYR A 71 57.34 -36.84 41.14
C TYR A 71 57.45 -37.03 39.61
N LEU A 72 58.67 -36.96 39.06
CA LEU A 72 58.88 -37.17 37.62
C LEU A 72 58.41 -38.56 37.18
N ARG A 73 58.72 -39.60 37.94
CA ARG A 73 58.25 -40.97 37.65
C ARG A 73 56.74 -41.07 37.60
N SER A 74 56.05 -40.56 38.62
CA SER A 74 54.59 -40.54 38.68
C SER A 74 53.98 -39.72 37.53
N THR A 75 54.60 -38.59 37.21
CA THR A 75 54.11 -37.68 36.16
C THR A 75 54.30 -38.28 34.78
N LEU A 76 55.46 -38.88 34.51
CA LEU A 76 55.72 -39.60 33.26
C LEU A 76 54.74 -40.74 33.05
N ALA A 77 54.52 -41.56 34.08
CA ALA A 77 53.54 -42.65 34.02
C ALA A 77 52.12 -42.12 33.74
N THR A 78 51.74 -40.99 34.36
CA THR A 78 50.43 -40.34 34.13
C THR A 78 50.27 -39.85 32.68
N PHE A 79 51.34 -39.34 32.08
CA PHE A 79 51.36 -38.93 30.67
C PHE A 79 51.64 -40.09 29.70
N GLY A 80 51.69 -41.33 30.18
CA GLY A 80 51.87 -42.53 29.36
C GLY A 80 53.32 -42.82 28.93
N PHE A 81 54.31 -42.19 29.57
CA PHE A 81 55.73 -42.44 29.35
C PHE A 81 56.29 -43.45 30.37
N PRO A 82 57.34 -44.22 30.00
CA PRO A 82 58.08 -45.05 30.95
C PRO A 82 58.69 -44.22 32.09
N ASP A 83 58.73 -44.77 33.30
CA ASP A 83 59.20 -44.11 34.53
C ASP A 83 60.71 -44.29 34.82
N ASN A 84 61.44 -44.89 33.87
CA ASN A 84 62.86 -45.22 34.02
C ASN A 84 63.78 -44.07 33.57
N LEU A 85 64.05 -43.10 34.46
CA LEU A 85 65.03 -42.03 34.25
C LEU A 85 66.34 -42.33 35.02
N HIS A 86 67.35 -42.81 34.30
CA HIS A 86 68.66 -43.23 34.80
C HIS A 86 69.81 -42.64 33.97
N LEU A 87 70.01 -41.32 34.07
CA LEU A 87 71.00 -40.57 33.27
C LEU A 87 72.47 -40.80 33.67
N GLN A 88 72.72 -41.34 34.87
CA GLN A 88 74.06 -41.62 35.40
C GLN A 88 74.29 -43.12 35.65
N SER A 89 73.51 -43.99 35.01
CA SER A 89 73.69 -45.44 35.16
C SER A 89 74.99 -45.91 34.49
N PRO A 90 75.74 -46.85 35.10
CA PRO A 90 76.87 -47.51 34.43
C PRO A 90 76.44 -48.42 33.27
N THR A 91 75.13 -48.65 33.10
CA THR A 91 74.57 -49.49 32.03
C THR A 91 74.14 -48.62 30.84
N PRO A 92 74.77 -48.74 29.66
CA PRO A 92 74.46 -47.92 28.49
C PRO A 92 72.99 -47.99 28.05
N GLN A 93 72.34 -49.15 28.23
CA GLN A 93 70.93 -49.37 27.90
C GLN A 93 69.99 -48.42 28.67
N GLN A 94 70.23 -48.25 29.98
CA GLN A 94 69.38 -47.43 30.85
C GLN A 94 69.52 -45.92 30.55
N VAL A 95 70.71 -45.51 30.13
CA VAL A 95 70.96 -44.14 29.64
C VAL A 95 70.24 -43.91 28.31
N ALA A 96 70.28 -44.89 27.40
CA ALA A 96 69.56 -44.82 26.11
C ALA A 96 68.03 -44.74 26.31
N ASP A 97 67.46 -45.53 27.21
CA ASP A 97 66.03 -45.48 27.55
C ASP A 97 65.63 -44.11 28.08
N SER A 98 66.46 -43.52 28.95
CA SER A 98 66.27 -42.16 29.47
C SER A 98 66.33 -41.10 28.36
N CYS A 99 67.27 -41.22 27.43
CA CYS A 99 67.39 -40.34 26.27
C CYS A 99 66.18 -40.46 25.33
N ASN A 100 65.66 -41.67 25.13
CA ASN A 100 64.47 -41.91 24.31
C ASN A 100 63.21 -41.30 24.94
N ILE A 101 63.06 -41.38 26.27
CA ILE A 101 61.98 -40.69 26.99
C ILE A 101 62.08 -39.18 26.80
N LEU A 102 63.27 -38.61 27.01
CA LEU A 102 63.51 -37.17 26.80
C LEU A 102 63.24 -36.74 25.36
N TYR A 103 63.66 -37.54 24.38
CA TYR A 103 63.39 -37.29 22.97
C TYR A 103 61.89 -37.34 22.65
N ALA A 104 61.17 -38.32 23.19
CA ALA A 104 59.72 -38.44 23.02
C ALA A 104 58.96 -37.26 23.66
N LEU A 105 59.38 -36.80 24.84
CA LEU A 105 58.82 -35.59 25.48
C LEU A 105 59.07 -34.33 24.66
N LEU A 106 60.27 -34.18 24.09
CA LEU A 106 60.59 -33.05 23.23
C LEU A 106 59.78 -33.08 21.93
N GLN A 107 59.64 -34.25 21.30
CA GLN A 107 58.78 -34.41 20.14
C GLN A 107 57.31 -34.12 20.47
N GLN A 108 56.80 -34.63 21.59
CA GLN A 108 55.43 -34.39 22.03
C GLN A 108 55.19 -32.89 22.25
N ARG A 109 56.11 -32.22 22.95
CA ARG A 109 56.03 -30.76 23.16
C ARG A 109 56.03 -30.00 21.85
N GLN A 110 56.83 -30.40 20.87
CA GLN A 110 56.87 -29.75 19.57
C GLN A 110 55.54 -29.90 18.83
N LYS A 111 54.96 -31.12 18.82
CA LYS A 111 53.63 -31.39 18.26
C LYS A 111 52.52 -30.59 18.98
N ASP A 112 52.56 -30.51 20.30
CA ASP A 112 51.58 -29.76 21.08
C ASP A 112 51.64 -28.25 20.78
N ILE A 113 52.84 -27.70 20.58
CA ILE A 113 53.03 -26.29 20.19
C ILE A 113 52.45 -26.06 18.78
N GLU A 114 52.74 -26.95 17.84
CA GLU A 114 52.22 -26.87 16.47
C GLU A 114 50.69 -26.95 16.45
N ALA A 115 50.10 -27.90 17.17
CA ALA A 115 48.64 -28.05 17.29
C ALA A 115 47.98 -26.83 17.96
N ARG A 116 48.60 -26.27 19.00
CA ARG A 116 48.11 -25.03 19.64
C ARG A 116 48.17 -23.84 18.68
N LYS A 117 49.27 -23.70 17.93
CA LYS A 117 49.42 -22.62 16.95
C LYS A 117 48.37 -22.74 15.85
N GLU A 118 48.14 -23.94 15.33
CA GLU A 118 47.09 -24.18 14.34
C GLU A 118 45.70 -23.81 14.89
N SER A 119 45.39 -24.23 16.12
CA SER A 119 44.12 -23.87 16.79
C SER A 119 43.96 -22.36 16.98
N GLN A 120 45.03 -21.65 17.39
CA GLN A 120 45.00 -20.19 17.52
C GLN A 120 44.80 -19.48 16.18
N GLU A 121 45.45 -19.94 15.11
CA GLU A 121 45.25 -19.41 13.76
C GLU A 121 43.80 -19.65 13.28
N GLN A 122 43.23 -20.82 13.57
CA GLN A 122 41.82 -21.11 13.27
C GLN A 122 40.88 -20.19 14.05
N LEU A 123 41.10 -19.98 15.35
CA LEU A 123 40.31 -19.05 16.17
C LEU A 123 40.39 -17.62 15.65
N ALA A 124 41.58 -17.15 15.26
CA ALA A 124 41.74 -15.81 14.69
C ALA A 124 40.98 -15.65 13.36
N ARG A 125 41.02 -16.68 12.48
CA ARG A 125 40.26 -16.70 11.23
C ARG A 125 38.75 -16.70 11.48
N LEU A 126 38.28 -17.52 12.42
CA LEU A 126 36.86 -17.58 12.79
C LEU A 126 36.40 -16.25 13.37
N GLY A 127 37.18 -15.60 14.25
CA GLY A 127 36.87 -14.29 14.79
C GLY A 127 36.72 -13.21 13.71
N SER A 128 37.60 -13.22 12.70
CA SER A 128 37.50 -12.33 11.53
C SER A 128 36.24 -12.60 10.70
N ASN A 129 35.90 -13.87 10.48
CA ASN A 129 34.69 -14.26 9.75
C ASN A 129 33.41 -13.86 10.48
N VAL A 130 33.37 -14.03 11.81
CA VAL A 130 32.26 -13.58 12.65
C VAL A 130 32.08 -12.08 12.53
N HIS A 131 33.15 -11.29 12.72
CA HIS A 131 33.07 -9.84 12.61
C HIS A 131 32.61 -9.36 11.22
N ALA A 132 33.10 -10.00 10.15
CA ALA A 132 32.66 -9.70 8.79
C ALA A 132 31.17 -10.04 8.56
N SER A 133 30.68 -11.11 9.19
CA SER A 133 29.27 -11.52 9.15
C SER A 133 28.38 -10.57 9.94
N GLU A 134 28.81 -10.13 11.12
CA GLU A 134 28.10 -9.15 11.96
C GLU A 134 27.88 -7.84 11.21
N LEU A 135 28.94 -7.29 10.61
CA LEU A 135 28.84 -6.06 9.81
C LEU A 135 27.92 -6.22 8.59
N ALA A 136 27.91 -7.40 7.96
CA ALA A 136 26.99 -7.69 6.88
C ALA A 136 25.53 -7.75 7.37
N ASN A 137 25.30 -8.31 8.55
CA ASN A 137 23.99 -8.42 9.17
C ASN A 137 23.43 -7.05 9.54
N GLU A 138 24.22 -6.18 10.17
CA GLU A 138 23.82 -4.79 10.47
C GLU A 138 23.42 -4.02 9.20
N ARG A 139 24.17 -4.18 8.10
CA ARG A 139 23.83 -3.56 6.81
C ARG A 139 22.50 -4.09 6.26
N LEU A 140 22.22 -5.37 6.41
CA LEU A 140 20.95 -5.97 5.98
C LEU A 140 19.78 -5.49 6.84
N GLN A 141 19.95 -5.41 8.15
CA GLN A 141 18.95 -4.85 9.08
C GLN A 141 18.62 -3.39 8.73
N ASN A 142 19.62 -2.56 8.47
CA ASN A 142 19.41 -1.18 8.06
C ASN A 142 18.65 -1.07 6.72
N ARG A 143 18.94 -1.94 5.75
CA ARG A 143 18.19 -2.00 4.49
C ARG A 143 16.76 -2.49 4.68
N LEU A 144 16.53 -3.45 5.57
CA LEU A 144 15.20 -3.95 5.91
C LEU A 144 14.36 -2.82 6.51
N ALA A 145 14.87 -2.13 7.53
CA ALA A 145 14.19 -1.00 8.16
C ALA A 145 13.87 0.13 7.17
N ALA A 146 14.79 0.42 6.23
CA ALA A 146 14.52 1.38 5.15
C ALA A 146 13.38 0.92 4.23
N LYS A 147 13.37 -0.36 3.85
CA LYS A 147 12.32 -0.92 2.99
C LYS A 147 10.96 -1.00 3.68
N GLU A 148 10.92 -1.27 4.97
CA GLU A 148 9.68 -1.24 5.77
C GLU A 148 9.09 0.16 5.84
N ARG A 149 9.92 1.20 5.99
CA ARG A 149 9.46 2.61 5.93
C ARG A 149 8.91 2.96 4.54
N GLU A 150 9.61 2.59 3.47
CA GLU A 150 9.14 2.81 2.09
C GLU A 150 7.82 2.08 1.81
N LEU A 151 7.67 0.85 2.31
CA LEU A 151 6.44 0.07 2.23
C LEU A 151 5.29 0.78 2.95
N GLY A 152 5.51 1.29 4.17
CA GLY A 152 4.52 2.04 4.93
C GLY A 152 4.03 3.30 4.20
N VAL A 153 4.95 4.07 3.60
CA VAL A 153 4.60 5.25 2.79
C VAL A 153 3.76 4.85 1.58
N THR A 154 4.14 3.77 0.89
CA THR A 154 3.42 3.30 -0.31
C THR A 154 2.03 2.76 0.03
N LEU A 155 1.90 2.04 1.14
CA LEU A 155 0.62 1.56 1.66
C LEU A 155 -0.34 2.71 1.97
N ASN A 156 0.16 3.75 2.66
CA ASN A 156 -0.65 4.93 2.98
C ASN A 156 -1.11 5.68 1.72
N LYS A 157 -0.23 5.83 0.72
CA LYS A 157 -0.61 6.38 -0.59
C LYS A 157 -1.69 5.55 -1.27
N ALA A 158 -1.56 4.22 -1.29
CA ALA A 158 -2.56 3.33 -1.87
C ALA A 158 -3.91 3.44 -1.14
N LYS A 159 -3.89 3.54 0.20
CA LYS A 159 -5.09 3.75 1.01
C LYS A 159 -5.81 5.06 0.64
N HIS A 160 -5.08 6.17 0.55
CA HIS A 160 -5.67 7.45 0.15
C HIS A 160 -6.22 7.46 -1.27
N ILE A 161 -5.54 6.82 -2.23
CA ILE A 161 -6.04 6.68 -3.61
C ILE A 161 -7.34 5.88 -3.62
N LYS A 162 -7.41 4.80 -2.84
CA LYS A 162 -8.63 3.99 -2.71
C LYS A 162 -9.78 4.79 -2.09
N GLU A 163 -9.54 5.52 -1.01
CA GLU A 163 -10.54 6.37 -0.37
C GLU A 163 -11.07 7.46 -1.34
N ALA A 164 -10.17 8.08 -2.10
CA ALA A 164 -10.55 9.05 -3.13
C ALA A 164 -11.39 8.40 -4.24
N TYR A 165 -11.00 7.22 -4.72
CA TYR A 165 -11.74 6.45 -5.71
C TYR A 165 -13.14 6.07 -5.21
N ASP A 166 -13.25 5.51 -4.01
CA ASP A 166 -14.54 5.12 -3.41
C ASP A 166 -15.45 6.34 -3.23
N SER A 167 -14.91 7.49 -2.80
CA SER A 167 -15.66 8.74 -2.70
C SER A 167 -16.14 9.27 -4.05
N GLY A 168 -15.33 9.10 -5.11
CA GLY A 168 -15.69 9.48 -6.48
C GLY A 168 -16.77 8.57 -7.05
N MET A 169 -16.65 7.26 -6.84
CA MET A 169 -17.68 6.29 -7.23
C MET A 169 -19.01 6.56 -6.53
N ALA A 170 -18.99 6.90 -5.24
CA ALA A 170 -20.21 7.26 -4.52
C ALA A 170 -20.89 8.50 -5.10
N ARG A 171 -20.13 9.54 -5.47
CA ARG A 171 -20.69 10.75 -6.14
C ARG A 171 -21.29 10.43 -7.50
N LEU A 172 -20.58 9.69 -8.35
CA LEU A 172 -21.08 9.30 -9.67
C LEU A 172 -22.34 8.44 -9.56
N THR A 173 -22.40 7.57 -8.56
CA THR A 173 -23.59 6.76 -8.24
C THR A 173 -24.78 7.65 -7.88
N ALA A 174 -24.57 8.66 -7.03
CA ALA A 174 -25.61 9.62 -6.64
C ALA A 174 -26.08 10.47 -7.83
N GLU A 175 -25.16 11.01 -8.63
CA GLU A 175 -25.50 11.78 -9.84
C GLU A 175 -26.29 10.93 -10.86
N ARG A 176 -25.89 9.67 -11.04
CA ARG A 176 -26.59 8.70 -11.90
C ARG A 176 -28.02 8.46 -11.40
N ASP A 177 -28.22 8.33 -10.09
CA ASP A 177 -29.55 8.17 -9.49
C ASP A 177 -30.42 9.42 -9.66
N ASP A 178 -29.85 10.61 -9.46
CA ASP A 178 -30.57 11.87 -9.63
C ASP A 178 -30.95 12.14 -11.10
N LEU A 179 -30.04 11.88 -12.03
CA LEU A 179 -30.34 11.93 -13.46
C LEU A 179 -31.44 10.94 -13.84
N GLN A 180 -31.41 9.72 -13.29
CA GLN A 180 -32.44 8.72 -13.55
C GLN A 180 -33.82 9.16 -13.01
N ARG A 181 -33.87 9.84 -11.85
CA ARG A 181 -35.10 10.46 -11.34
C ARG A 181 -35.62 11.54 -12.28
N VAL A 182 -34.75 12.45 -12.72
CA VAL A 182 -35.13 13.53 -13.64
C VAL A 182 -35.63 12.98 -14.98
N VAL A 183 -34.96 11.98 -15.56
CA VAL A 183 -35.40 11.30 -16.80
C VAL A 183 -36.79 10.68 -16.61
N THR A 184 -37.03 10.02 -15.48
CA THR A 184 -38.33 9.43 -15.16
C THR A 184 -39.43 10.49 -15.06
N ASP A 185 -39.14 11.62 -14.39
CA ASP A 185 -40.07 12.74 -14.26
C ASP A 185 -40.37 13.42 -15.60
N LEU A 186 -39.35 13.62 -16.45
CA LEU A 186 -39.51 14.17 -17.79
C LEU A 186 -40.34 13.24 -18.68
N SER A 187 -40.10 11.93 -18.62
CA SER A 187 -40.90 10.93 -19.32
C SER A 187 -42.37 10.99 -18.89
N ARG A 188 -42.63 11.08 -17.57
CA ARG A 188 -43.99 11.26 -17.04
C ARG A 188 -44.65 12.54 -17.55
N ARG A 189 -43.94 13.67 -17.52
CA ARG A 189 -44.44 14.96 -18.03
C ARG A 189 -44.71 14.90 -19.54
N HIS A 190 -43.85 14.24 -20.31
CA HIS A 190 -44.02 14.06 -21.75
C HIS A 190 -45.34 13.33 -22.04
N VAL A 191 -45.61 12.22 -21.35
CA VAL A 191 -46.89 11.50 -21.47
C VAL A 191 -48.08 12.37 -21.05
N GLN A 192 -47.96 13.14 -19.97
CA GLN A 192 -49.01 14.08 -19.54
C GLN A 192 -49.31 15.14 -20.62
N PHE A 193 -48.29 15.78 -21.19
CA PHE A 193 -48.47 16.76 -22.27
C PHE A 193 -49.05 16.12 -23.52
N GLN A 194 -48.64 14.90 -23.89
CA GLN A 194 -49.27 14.18 -25.00
C GLN A 194 -50.77 13.96 -24.77
N HIS A 195 -51.20 13.61 -23.55
CA HIS A 195 -52.62 13.47 -23.23
C HIS A 195 -53.37 14.81 -23.28
N GLU A 196 -52.75 15.90 -22.82
CA GLU A 196 -53.33 17.24 -22.86
C GLU A 196 -53.48 17.76 -24.29
N ILE A 197 -52.46 17.57 -25.14
CA ILE A 197 -52.52 17.88 -26.58
C ILE A 197 -53.68 17.12 -27.22
N LYS A 198 -53.77 15.79 -27.03
CA LYS A 198 -54.87 14.98 -27.56
C LYS A 198 -56.24 15.40 -27.06
N ARG A 199 -56.34 15.92 -25.82
CA ARG A 199 -57.58 16.47 -25.27
C ARG A 199 -57.95 17.79 -25.96
N LYS A 200 -56.98 18.67 -26.17
CA LYS A 200 -57.17 19.97 -26.85
C LYS A 200 -57.50 19.81 -28.33
N GLU A 201 -56.88 18.86 -29.02
CA GLU A 201 -57.22 18.48 -30.39
C GLU A 201 -58.71 18.08 -30.49
N ARG A 202 -59.20 17.23 -29.58
CA ARG A 202 -60.63 16.85 -29.54
C ARG A 202 -61.56 18.02 -29.19
N GLU A 203 -61.16 18.93 -28.30
CA GLU A 203 -61.93 20.14 -27.98
C GLU A 203 -62.01 21.07 -29.19
N PHE A 204 -60.92 21.20 -29.94
CA PHE A 204 -60.84 21.99 -31.17
C PHE A 204 -61.72 21.41 -32.28
N GLU A 205 -61.68 20.09 -32.50
CA GLU A 205 -62.58 19.40 -33.43
C GLU A 205 -64.06 19.67 -33.08
N ARG A 206 -64.45 19.55 -31.81
CA ARG A 206 -65.82 19.85 -31.36
C ARG A 206 -66.22 21.31 -31.59
N LEU A 207 -65.29 22.25 -31.40
CA LEU A 207 -65.53 23.68 -31.65
C LEU A 207 -65.67 23.95 -33.15
N GLN A 208 -64.86 23.30 -33.98
CA GLN A 208 -65.01 23.36 -35.43
C GLN A 208 -66.37 22.83 -35.86
N ASP A 209 -66.82 21.70 -35.30
CA ASP A 209 -68.14 21.14 -35.60
C ASP A 209 -69.27 22.07 -35.15
N LYS A 210 -69.22 22.61 -33.93
CA LYS A 210 -70.18 23.62 -33.47
C LYS A 210 -70.20 24.88 -34.35
N LEU A 211 -69.04 25.33 -34.82
CA LEU A 211 -68.96 26.47 -35.72
C LEU A 211 -69.59 26.14 -37.08
N ARG A 212 -69.35 24.94 -37.62
CA ARG A 212 -70.03 24.47 -38.83
C ARG A 212 -71.54 24.45 -38.61
N ASP A 213 -72.01 23.87 -37.51
CA ASP A 213 -73.43 23.83 -37.14
C ASP A 213 -74.02 25.24 -37.03
N MET A 214 -73.41 26.15 -36.26
CA MET A 214 -73.84 27.54 -36.16
C MET A 214 -73.84 28.27 -37.50
N LEU A 215 -72.89 28.00 -38.40
CA LEU A 215 -72.90 28.60 -39.74
C LEU A 215 -74.05 28.05 -40.59
N THR A 216 -74.40 26.77 -40.44
CA THR A 216 -75.59 26.20 -41.08
C THR A 216 -76.88 26.72 -40.47
N GLU A 217 -76.93 26.85 -39.15
CA GLU A 217 -78.07 27.38 -38.40
C GLU A 217 -78.25 28.86 -38.70
N LYS A 218 -77.20 29.69 -38.68
CA LYS A 218 -77.27 31.11 -39.07
C LYS A 218 -77.76 31.30 -40.50
N LYS A 219 -77.43 30.39 -41.41
CA LYS A 219 -78.03 30.38 -42.77
C LYS A 219 -79.53 30.08 -42.72
N ARG A 220 -79.97 29.18 -41.83
CA ARG A 220 -81.38 28.84 -41.59
C ARG A 220 -82.14 29.93 -40.82
N GLU A 221 -81.52 30.56 -39.83
CA GLU A 221 -82.06 31.68 -39.05
C GLU A 221 -82.08 32.96 -39.85
N ALA A 222 -81.12 33.24 -40.73
CA ALA A 222 -81.28 34.36 -41.67
C ALA A 222 -82.55 34.20 -42.52
N LYS A 223 -82.90 32.95 -42.85
CA LYS A 223 -84.16 32.61 -43.50
C LYS A 223 -85.37 32.74 -42.56
N ALA A 224 -85.25 32.35 -41.29
CA ALA A 224 -86.34 32.40 -40.31
C ALA A 224 -86.54 33.77 -39.60
N ASN A 225 -85.51 34.59 -39.42
CA ASN A 225 -85.61 35.95 -38.87
C ASN A 225 -86.25 36.90 -39.88
N MET A 226 -86.07 36.66 -41.18
CA MET A 226 -86.96 37.24 -42.19
C MET A 226 -88.44 36.94 -41.87
N GLU A 227 -88.76 35.76 -41.31
CA GLU A 227 -90.12 35.37 -40.94
C GLU A 227 -90.52 35.91 -39.53
N ALA A 228 -89.59 36.01 -38.57
CA ALA A 228 -89.84 36.33 -37.16
C ALA A 228 -89.69 37.81 -36.75
N THR A 229 -89.09 38.68 -37.58
CA THR A 229 -89.21 40.15 -37.41
C THR A 229 -90.68 40.60 -37.42
N THR A 230 -91.56 39.73 -37.90
CA THR A 230 -93.02 39.83 -37.82
C THR A 230 -93.60 39.71 -36.39
N ALA A 231 -92.88 39.13 -35.42
CA ALA A 231 -93.50 38.67 -34.16
C ALA A 231 -93.00 39.34 -32.85
N ILE A 232 -91.84 40.00 -32.83
CA ILE A 232 -91.28 40.64 -31.60
C ILE A 232 -91.76 42.10 -31.46
N LEU A 233 -93.07 42.28 -31.40
CA LEU A 233 -93.74 43.55 -31.09
C LEU A 233 -94.25 43.62 -29.63
N GLN A 234 -93.95 42.65 -28.75
CA GLN A 234 -94.73 42.47 -27.51
C GLN A 234 -93.94 42.01 -26.25
N GLY A 235 -92.87 42.73 -25.87
CA GLY A 235 -91.91 42.29 -24.84
C GLY A 235 -92.32 42.32 -23.33
N GLN A 236 -91.58 41.47 -22.57
CA GLN A 236 -90.82 41.66 -21.29
C GLN A 236 -91.48 41.85 -19.88
N THR A 237 -90.60 41.81 -18.85
CA THR A 237 -90.56 41.05 -17.56
C THR A 237 -90.43 41.92 -16.25
N PRO A 238 -90.31 41.36 -15.01
CA PRO A 238 -90.70 41.94 -13.69
C PRO A 238 -89.55 42.26 -12.69
N ALA A 239 -89.83 42.63 -11.40
CA ALA A 239 -88.86 42.65 -10.27
C ALA A 239 -89.45 42.81 -8.83
N GLY A 240 -88.66 42.54 -7.76
CA GLY A 240 -88.89 42.99 -6.37
C GLY A 240 -87.85 42.61 -5.26
N LYS A 241 -87.49 43.62 -4.40
CA LYS A 241 -87.12 43.75 -2.93
C LYS A 241 -86.43 42.62 -2.10
N ALA A 242 -85.90 42.78 -0.87
CA ALA A 242 -85.09 43.75 -0.05
C ALA A 242 -84.97 43.19 1.42
N VAL A 243 -84.13 43.81 2.29
CA VAL A 243 -84.08 43.83 3.79
C VAL A 243 -82.85 43.18 4.49
N ARG A 244 -82.14 43.96 5.33
CA ARG A 244 -80.99 43.65 6.24
C ARG A 244 -81.01 44.66 7.41
N LYS A 245 -80.65 44.31 8.67
CA LYS A 245 -80.08 45.27 9.68
C LYS A 245 -79.61 44.76 11.07
N THR A 246 -79.97 43.58 11.60
CA THR A 246 -79.50 43.12 12.95
C THR A 246 -78.07 42.56 12.97
N ASP A 247 -77.63 42.19 11.79
CA ASP A 247 -76.28 41.87 11.34
C ASP A 247 -75.20 42.92 11.72
N GLU A 248 -75.57 44.19 11.82
CA GLU A 248 -74.66 45.32 11.65
C GLU A 248 -73.54 45.46 12.70
N ALA A 249 -73.78 45.16 13.98
CA ALA A 249 -72.83 45.41 15.07
C ALA A 249 -71.76 44.30 15.22
N MET A 250 -72.15 43.03 15.08
CA MET A 250 -71.21 41.91 15.04
C MET A 250 -70.32 42.00 13.80
N TYR A 251 -70.91 42.39 12.66
CA TYR A 251 -70.13 42.71 11.48
C TYR A 251 -69.11 43.80 11.76
N LYS A 252 -69.44 44.84 12.55
CA LYS A 252 -68.50 45.93 12.83
C LYS A 252 -67.25 45.51 13.62
N ALA A 253 -67.39 44.67 14.65
CA ALA A 253 -66.24 44.20 15.44
C ALA A 253 -65.35 43.21 14.65
N ILE A 254 -65.99 42.32 13.89
CA ILE A 254 -65.30 41.44 12.95
C ILE A 254 -64.57 42.30 11.92
N VAL A 255 -65.24 43.27 11.31
CA VAL A 255 -64.65 44.21 10.34
C VAL A 255 -63.43 44.92 10.93
N SER A 256 -63.47 45.41 12.17
CA SER A 256 -62.31 46.08 12.77
C SER A 256 -61.08 45.16 12.98
N ALA A 257 -61.28 43.92 13.41
CA ALA A 257 -60.19 42.94 13.54
C ALA A 257 -59.63 42.53 12.16
N TYR A 258 -60.52 42.40 11.17
CA TYR A 258 -60.14 42.17 9.77
C TYR A 258 -59.40 43.38 9.18
N GLU A 259 -59.79 44.61 9.50
CA GLU A 259 -59.12 45.84 9.06
C GLU A 259 -57.71 45.96 9.64
N ALA A 260 -57.51 45.61 10.91
CA ALA A 260 -56.19 45.58 11.53
C ALA A 260 -55.29 44.54 10.85
N LYS A 261 -55.78 43.30 10.70
CA LYS A 261 -55.05 42.23 10.01
C LYS A 261 -54.79 42.56 8.54
N GLN A 262 -55.72 43.22 7.87
CA GLN A 262 -55.56 43.70 6.50
C GLN A 262 -54.48 44.77 6.42
N LYS A 263 -54.38 45.66 7.41
CA LYS A 263 -53.33 46.68 7.47
C LYS A 263 -51.94 46.06 7.65
N ASP A 264 -51.80 45.07 8.52
CA ASP A 264 -50.54 44.35 8.74
C ASP A 264 -50.14 43.55 7.50
N LEU A 265 -51.09 42.83 6.88
CA LEU A 265 -50.87 42.14 5.62
C LEU A 265 -50.46 43.10 4.49
N LEU A 266 -51.04 44.29 4.43
CA LEU A 266 -50.65 45.31 3.45
C LEU A 266 -49.25 45.87 3.72
N ALA A 267 -48.82 45.98 4.98
CA ALA A 267 -47.47 46.38 5.34
C ALA A 267 -46.45 45.29 4.96
N GLU A 268 -46.69 44.05 5.36
CA GLU A 268 -45.84 42.90 4.98
C GLU A 268 -45.79 42.71 3.46
N ASN A 269 -46.91 42.90 2.76
CA ASN A 269 -46.93 42.85 1.30
C ASN A 269 -46.13 43.99 0.65
N ARG A 270 -46.08 45.19 1.27
CA ARG A 270 -45.22 46.29 0.82
C ARG A 270 -43.75 45.95 1.03
N ASP A 271 -43.39 45.38 2.18
CA ASP A 271 -42.01 44.99 2.48
C ASP A 271 -41.54 43.85 1.57
N MET A 272 -42.40 42.85 1.33
CA MET A 272 -42.16 41.79 0.35
C MET A 272 -42.00 42.33 -1.07
N LYS A 273 -42.84 43.30 -1.49
CA LYS A 273 -42.68 43.97 -2.78
C LYS A 273 -41.40 44.77 -2.87
N ALA A 274 -40.99 45.44 -1.79
CA ALA A 274 -39.73 46.18 -1.74
C ALA A 274 -38.52 45.23 -1.82
N ALA A 275 -38.55 44.11 -1.08
CA ALA A 275 -37.53 43.07 -1.15
C ALA A 275 -37.46 42.43 -2.53
N LEU A 276 -38.61 42.13 -3.16
CA LEU A 276 -38.68 41.63 -4.53
C LEU A 276 -38.15 42.64 -5.53
N HIS A 277 -38.46 43.93 -5.38
CA HIS A 277 -37.94 44.97 -6.26
C HIS A 277 -36.42 45.12 -6.10
N ASN A 278 -35.90 45.02 -4.86
CA ASN A 278 -34.46 45.03 -4.59
C ASN A 278 -33.78 43.81 -5.21
N LEU A 279 -34.34 42.61 -5.03
CA LEU A 279 -33.84 41.39 -5.63
C LEU A 279 -33.91 41.44 -7.16
N GLN A 280 -34.98 41.99 -7.73
CA GLN A 280 -35.10 42.22 -9.17
C GLN A 280 -34.10 43.26 -9.66
N ALA A 281 -33.82 44.31 -8.91
CA ALA A 281 -32.80 45.30 -9.24
C ALA A 281 -31.40 44.69 -9.18
N GLU A 282 -31.11 43.85 -8.19
CA GLU A 282 -29.86 43.12 -8.06
C GLU A 282 -29.71 42.07 -9.17
N HIS A 283 -30.73 41.25 -9.41
CA HIS A 283 -30.77 40.31 -10.52
C HIS A 283 -30.63 41.04 -11.87
N ARG A 284 -31.25 42.22 -12.04
CA ARG A 284 -31.07 43.04 -13.23
C ARG A 284 -29.65 43.59 -13.32
N ARG A 285 -29.00 43.97 -12.21
CA ARG A 285 -27.58 44.37 -12.19
C ARG A 285 -26.66 43.20 -12.54
N VAL A 286 -26.90 42.01 -11.98
CA VAL A 286 -26.14 40.78 -12.25
C VAL A 286 -26.33 40.35 -13.70
N VAL A 287 -27.58 40.29 -14.17
CA VAL A 287 -27.88 39.97 -15.58
C VAL A 287 -27.35 41.05 -16.50
N ASN A 288 -27.41 42.34 -16.17
CA ASN A 288 -26.80 43.37 -17.01
C ASN A 288 -25.28 43.26 -17.00
N ARG A 289 -24.65 42.90 -15.89
CA ARG A 289 -23.21 42.66 -15.79
C ARG A 289 -22.80 41.44 -16.61
N GLN A 290 -23.50 40.32 -16.45
CA GLN A 290 -23.31 39.09 -17.22
C GLN A 290 -23.67 39.28 -18.69
N THR A 291 -24.70 40.04 -19.01
CA THR A 291 -25.07 40.38 -20.39
C THR A 291 -24.05 41.34 -20.99
N THR A 292 -23.48 42.26 -20.22
CA THR A 292 -22.39 43.12 -20.69
C THR A 292 -21.12 42.30 -20.88
N GLN A 293 -20.82 41.37 -19.98
CA GLN A 293 -19.68 40.47 -20.08
C GLN A 293 -19.86 39.47 -21.22
N VAL A 294 -21.05 38.92 -21.42
CA VAL A 294 -21.44 38.06 -22.55
C VAL A 294 -21.52 38.87 -23.83
N LYS A 295 -21.94 40.15 -23.82
CA LYS A 295 -21.86 41.02 -25.00
C LYS A 295 -20.42 41.45 -25.29
N GLN A 296 -19.55 41.60 -24.30
CA GLN A 296 -18.13 41.86 -24.47
C GLN A 296 -17.41 40.60 -24.96
N LEU A 297 -17.77 39.43 -24.44
CA LEU A 297 -17.27 38.13 -24.87
C LEU A 297 -17.85 37.74 -26.22
N ALA A 298 -19.11 38.04 -26.53
CA ALA A 298 -19.77 37.79 -27.81
C ALA A 298 -19.40 38.84 -28.85
N ALA A 299 -19.13 40.09 -28.48
CA ALA A 299 -18.44 41.05 -29.34
C ALA A 299 -16.99 40.58 -29.60
N ALA A 300 -16.30 40.05 -28.58
CA ALA A 300 -14.99 39.43 -28.74
C ALA A 300 -15.03 38.10 -29.52
N ARG A 301 -16.16 37.38 -29.53
CA ARG A 301 -16.39 36.13 -30.26
C ARG A 301 -16.84 36.39 -31.70
N HIS A 302 -17.66 37.41 -31.94
CA HIS A 302 -17.88 38.01 -33.27
C HIS A 302 -16.59 38.59 -33.86
N LEU A 303 -15.58 38.87 -33.02
CA LEU A 303 -14.26 39.24 -33.48
C LEU A 303 -13.40 38.03 -33.92
N VAL A 304 -13.80 36.79 -33.60
CA VAL A 304 -13.03 35.56 -33.84
C VAL A 304 -13.73 34.51 -34.71
N GLU A 305 -15.04 34.50 -34.91
CA GLU A 305 -15.70 33.35 -35.57
C GLU A 305 -16.37 33.74 -36.91
N GLU A 306 -15.82 33.22 -38.01
CA GLU A 306 -16.31 33.09 -39.41
C GLU A 306 -16.88 34.31 -40.17
N GLU A 307 -17.69 35.18 -39.56
CA GLU A 307 -18.37 36.28 -40.27
C GLU A 307 -17.42 37.40 -40.71
N PHE A 308 -16.46 37.80 -39.87
CA PHE A 308 -15.46 38.81 -40.27
C PHE A 308 -14.58 38.32 -41.42
N VAL A 309 -14.27 37.03 -41.47
CA VAL A 309 -13.49 36.42 -42.57
C VAL A 309 -14.32 36.42 -43.85
N ALA A 310 -15.62 36.14 -43.76
CA ALA A 310 -16.55 36.20 -44.90
C ALA A 310 -16.82 37.64 -45.39
N GLU A 311 -16.85 38.62 -44.48
CA GLU A 311 -17.00 40.04 -44.81
C GLU A 311 -15.70 40.70 -45.29
N MET A 312 -14.53 40.17 -44.90
CA MET A 312 -13.21 40.69 -45.30
C MET A 312 -13.06 40.76 -46.82
N SER A 313 -13.60 39.78 -47.55
CA SER A 313 -13.57 39.72 -49.01
C SER A 313 -14.57 40.69 -49.68
N ARG A 314 -15.48 41.30 -48.91
CA ARG A 314 -16.51 42.25 -49.38
C ARG A 314 -16.22 43.70 -49.00
N MET A 315 -15.23 43.96 -48.16
CA MET A 315 -14.84 45.31 -47.71
C MET A 315 -13.84 45.95 -48.67
N ASP A 316 -13.96 47.26 -48.88
CA ASP A 316 -12.91 48.03 -49.55
C ASP A 316 -11.69 48.24 -48.62
N GLN A 317 -10.59 48.72 -49.19
CA GLN A 317 -9.31 48.80 -48.47
C GLN A 317 -9.35 49.78 -47.28
N GLU A 318 -10.14 50.85 -47.36
CA GLU A 318 -10.29 51.82 -46.27
C GLU A 318 -11.16 51.26 -45.15
N GLN A 319 -12.25 50.57 -45.50
CA GLN A 319 -13.13 49.87 -44.55
C GLN A 319 -12.39 48.73 -43.84
N LEU A 320 -11.56 47.97 -44.56
CA LEU A 320 -10.75 46.90 -43.99
C LEU A 320 -9.69 47.44 -43.02
N LYS A 321 -9.01 48.54 -43.39
CA LYS A 321 -8.02 49.21 -42.54
C LYS A 321 -8.67 49.80 -41.28
N ALA A 322 -9.85 50.40 -41.39
CA ALA A 322 -10.61 50.92 -40.26
C ALA A 322 -11.07 49.80 -39.32
N ALA A 323 -11.57 48.70 -39.87
CA ALA A 323 -11.98 47.52 -39.10
C ALA A 323 -10.79 46.88 -38.38
N LEU A 324 -9.67 46.63 -39.07
CA LEU A 324 -8.44 46.10 -38.46
C LEU A 324 -7.87 47.03 -37.38
N SER A 325 -7.91 48.35 -37.59
CA SER A 325 -7.46 49.33 -36.59
C SER A 325 -8.34 49.33 -35.34
N SER A 326 -9.65 49.18 -35.51
CA SER A 326 -10.61 49.02 -34.41
C SER A 326 -10.37 47.71 -33.64
N LYS A 327 -10.15 46.59 -34.35
CA LYS A 327 -9.80 45.30 -33.74
C LYS A 327 -8.46 45.39 -32.97
N MET A 328 -7.47 46.07 -33.53
CA MET A 328 -6.17 46.31 -32.88
C MET A 328 -6.30 47.12 -31.60
N ALA A 329 -7.13 48.17 -31.60
CA ALA A 329 -7.39 48.97 -30.39
C ALA A 329 -8.07 48.15 -29.29
N ALA A 330 -9.06 47.32 -29.66
CA ALA A 330 -9.73 46.41 -28.72
C ALA A 330 -8.79 45.35 -28.16
N LEU A 331 -7.90 44.81 -28.99
CA LEU A 331 -6.93 43.78 -28.60
C LEU A 331 -5.86 44.36 -27.66
N LYS A 332 -5.35 45.57 -27.94
CA LYS A 332 -4.45 46.33 -27.06
C LYS A 332 -5.08 46.64 -25.70
N GLN A 333 -6.35 47.04 -25.67
CA GLN A 333 -7.07 47.26 -24.42
C GLN A 333 -7.17 45.96 -23.59
N ARG A 334 -7.32 44.80 -24.25
CA ARG A 334 -7.36 43.48 -23.60
C ARG A 334 -6.00 43.03 -23.07
N VAL A 335 -4.93 43.26 -23.83
CA VAL A 335 -3.54 42.98 -23.37
C VAL A 335 -3.21 43.85 -22.16
N ASN A 336 -3.61 45.13 -22.15
CA ASN A 336 -3.36 46.04 -21.03
C ASN A 336 -4.16 45.66 -19.76
N THR A 337 -5.44 45.30 -19.90
CA THR A 337 -6.26 44.86 -18.74
C THR A 337 -5.72 43.58 -18.11
N LEU A 338 -5.32 42.61 -18.93
CA LEU A 338 -4.71 41.36 -18.45
C LEU A 338 -3.29 41.54 -17.90
N SER A 339 -2.59 42.61 -18.28
CA SER A 339 -1.28 42.97 -17.72
C SER A 339 -1.39 43.62 -16.33
N HIS A 340 -2.54 44.19 -15.98
CA HIS A 340 -2.76 44.88 -14.70
C HIS A 340 -3.27 43.96 -13.58
N ASP A 341 -3.92 42.83 -13.92
CA ASP A 341 -4.47 41.85 -12.96
C ASP A 341 -3.51 40.69 -12.62
N GLY A 342 -2.18 40.92 -12.66
CA GLY A 342 -1.20 39.90 -12.32
C GLY A 342 -1.12 39.64 -10.81
N VAL A 343 -1.62 38.50 -10.33
CA VAL A 343 -1.31 38.00 -8.98
C VAL A 343 0.20 37.71 -8.89
N PRO A 344 0.94 38.28 -7.93
CA PRO A 344 2.36 37.99 -7.74
C PRO A 344 2.61 36.51 -7.49
N LEU A 345 3.70 35.95 -8.02
CA LEU A 345 4.09 34.54 -7.87
C LEU A 345 4.25 34.08 -6.41
N GLU A 346 4.36 35.01 -5.46
CA GLU A 346 4.49 34.72 -4.03
C GLU A 346 3.18 34.29 -3.35
N GLU A 347 2.02 34.45 -3.99
CA GLU A 347 0.70 34.08 -3.43
C GLU A 347 0.13 32.76 -4.01
N VAL A 348 0.90 32.02 -4.82
CA VAL A 348 0.44 30.79 -5.48
C VAL A 348 0.88 29.55 -4.67
N GLU A 349 0.10 29.19 -3.66
CA GLU A 349 0.45 28.13 -2.72
C GLU A 349 0.18 26.72 -3.31
N THR A 350 -0.93 26.55 -4.06
CA THR A 350 -1.38 25.22 -4.48
C THR A 350 -1.01 24.84 -5.92
N GLU A 351 -0.91 23.54 -6.18
CA GLU A 351 -0.57 23.00 -7.51
C GLU A 351 -1.64 23.33 -8.57
N LYS A 352 -2.91 23.45 -8.17
CA LYS A 352 -4.01 23.83 -9.05
C LYS A 352 -3.92 25.31 -9.46
N GLU A 353 -3.51 26.18 -8.55
CA GLU A 353 -3.28 27.60 -8.84
C GLU A 353 -2.05 27.80 -9.72
N ARG A 354 -0.98 27.01 -9.53
CA ARG A 354 0.17 26.99 -10.44
C ARG A 354 -0.22 26.63 -11.88
N ARG A 355 -1.04 25.59 -12.07
CA ARG A 355 -1.55 25.20 -13.40
C ARG A 355 -2.38 26.30 -14.04
N LEU A 356 -3.30 26.92 -13.30
CA LEU A 356 -4.12 28.03 -13.80
C LEU A 356 -3.28 29.27 -14.14
N HIS A 357 -2.21 29.54 -13.38
CA HIS A 357 -1.26 30.61 -13.67
C HIS A 357 -0.50 30.35 -14.97
N ASP A 358 -0.04 29.11 -15.19
CA ASP A 358 0.63 28.71 -16.43
C ASP A 358 -0.31 28.81 -17.65
N GLU A 359 -1.57 28.40 -17.51
CA GLU A 359 -2.59 28.54 -18.55
C GLU A 359 -2.87 30.02 -18.89
N LEU A 360 -2.95 30.89 -17.87
CA LEU A 360 -3.13 32.33 -18.06
C LEU A 360 -1.91 32.97 -18.76
N LYS A 361 -0.70 32.51 -18.42
CA LYS A 361 0.55 32.95 -19.06
C LYS A 361 0.61 32.52 -20.53
N ALA A 362 0.20 31.28 -20.83
CA ALA A 362 0.09 30.79 -22.21
C ALA A 362 -0.95 31.59 -23.02
N ALA A 363 -2.11 31.88 -22.43
CA ALA A 363 -3.13 32.70 -23.07
C ALA A 363 -2.64 34.13 -23.38
N LYS A 364 -1.89 34.74 -22.45
CA LYS A 364 -1.24 36.05 -22.66
C LYS A 364 -0.27 36.05 -23.84
N ALA A 365 0.57 35.03 -23.96
CA ALA A 365 1.50 34.90 -25.09
C ALA A 365 0.75 34.85 -26.44
N VAL A 366 -0.32 34.05 -26.53
CA VAL A 366 -1.15 33.96 -27.74
C VAL A 366 -1.77 35.31 -28.12
N MET A 367 -2.23 36.10 -27.15
CA MET A 367 -2.78 37.43 -27.44
C MET A 367 -1.72 38.42 -27.91
N GLN A 368 -0.50 38.35 -27.38
CA GLN A 368 0.61 39.19 -27.84
C GLN A 368 1.02 38.85 -29.28
N ASP A 369 1.02 37.56 -29.63
CA ASP A 369 1.28 37.11 -31.00
C ASP A 369 0.19 37.59 -31.97
N GLN A 370 -1.08 37.56 -31.55
CA GLN A 370 -2.20 38.10 -32.33
C GLN A 370 -2.08 39.63 -32.52
N GLU A 371 -1.61 40.38 -31.52
CA GLU A 371 -1.34 41.81 -31.64
C GLU A 371 -0.26 42.10 -32.69
N ALA A 372 0.85 41.36 -32.64
CA ALA A 372 1.94 41.50 -33.60
C ALA A 372 1.50 41.23 -35.04
N LEU A 373 0.67 40.20 -35.24
CA LEU A 373 0.15 39.83 -36.56
C LEU A 373 -0.76 40.93 -37.14
N VAL A 374 -1.71 41.44 -36.34
CA VAL A 374 -2.62 42.52 -36.79
C VAL A 374 -1.83 43.81 -37.06
N SER A 375 -0.81 44.10 -36.26
CA SER A 375 0.09 45.24 -36.49
C SER A 375 0.82 45.11 -37.83
N ALA A 376 1.31 43.92 -38.17
CA ALA A 376 1.99 43.66 -39.43
C ALA A 376 1.03 43.78 -40.63
N SER A 377 -0.21 43.30 -40.52
CA SER A 377 -1.23 43.44 -41.57
C SER A 377 -1.61 44.90 -41.82
N LEU A 378 -1.73 45.73 -40.78
CA LEU A 378 -1.97 47.17 -40.91
C LEU A 378 -0.80 47.90 -41.59
N ALA A 379 0.44 47.50 -41.28
CA ALA A 379 1.63 48.04 -41.93
C ALA A 379 1.69 47.66 -43.43
N ALA A 380 1.35 46.42 -43.77
CA ALA A 380 1.31 45.95 -45.16
C ALA A 380 0.24 46.69 -46.00
N LEU A 381 -0.95 46.94 -45.43
CA LEU A 381 -1.99 47.72 -46.10
C LEU A 381 -1.61 49.20 -46.30
N ALA A 382 -0.78 49.76 -45.41
CA ALA A 382 -0.25 51.11 -45.58
C ALA A 382 0.77 51.20 -46.73
N LEU A 383 1.56 50.16 -46.96
CA LEU A 383 2.52 50.09 -48.08
C LEU A 383 1.83 50.00 -49.45
N GLN A 384 0.65 49.38 -49.54
CA GLN A 384 -0.13 49.26 -50.78
C GLN A 384 -0.66 50.61 -51.32
N GLN A 385 -0.75 51.66 -50.49
CA GLN A 385 -1.19 53.00 -50.92
C GLN A 385 -0.07 53.80 -51.61
N GLY A 386 1.19 53.38 -51.48
CA GLY A 386 2.29 53.83 -52.35
C GLY A 386 2.38 52.86 -53.52
N GLY A 387 1.75 53.21 -54.66
CA GLY A 387 1.56 52.32 -55.81
C GLY A 387 2.75 51.43 -56.14
N ALA A 388 2.69 50.18 -55.66
CA ALA A 388 3.63 49.13 -56.02
C ALA A 388 3.31 48.65 -57.44
N SER A 389 4.33 48.58 -58.28
CA SER A 389 4.20 48.15 -59.68
C SER A 389 3.56 46.76 -59.75
N SER A 390 2.75 46.49 -60.78
CA SER A 390 2.13 45.17 -61.02
C SER A 390 3.13 43.99 -61.00
N THR A 391 4.41 44.27 -61.27
CA THR A 391 5.51 43.31 -61.17
C THR A 391 5.97 43.04 -59.74
N GLU A 392 5.86 44.01 -58.83
CA GLU A 392 6.15 43.82 -57.40
C GLU A 392 5.03 43.03 -56.72
N LEU A 393 3.77 43.28 -57.07
CA LEU A 393 2.64 42.48 -56.57
C LEU A 393 2.74 41.01 -56.98
N GLN A 394 3.11 40.72 -58.23
CA GLN A 394 3.33 39.35 -58.71
C GLN A 394 4.52 38.67 -58.04
N ARG A 395 5.61 39.39 -57.79
CA ARG A 395 6.75 38.87 -57.02
C ARG A 395 6.37 38.57 -55.58
N LEU A 396 5.55 39.43 -54.97
CA LEU A 396 5.08 39.24 -53.60
C LEU A 396 4.13 38.02 -53.50
N ASP A 397 3.22 37.84 -54.46
CA ASP A 397 2.33 36.66 -54.52
C ASP A 397 3.12 35.35 -54.68
N GLU A 398 4.17 35.36 -55.51
CA GLU A 398 5.04 34.21 -55.68
C GLU A 398 5.89 33.93 -54.43
N ASP A 399 6.39 34.97 -53.75
CA ASP A 399 7.10 34.85 -52.47
C ASP A 399 6.16 34.33 -51.35
N TYR A 400 4.91 34.79 -51.30
CA TYR A 400 3.90 34.26 -50.37
C TYR A 400 3.58 32.79 -50.63
N LYS A 401 3.44 32.38 -51.90
CA LYS A 401 3.24 30.97 -52.27
C LYS A 401 4.44 30.11 -51.89
N GLN A 402 5.66 30.57 -52.13
CA GLN A 402 6.88 29.87 -51.75
C GLN A 402 7.00 29.75 -50.23
N ARG A 403 6.67 30.80 -49.47
CA ARG A 403 6.64 30.76 -48.00
C ARG A 403 5.58 29.82 -47.47
N LEU A 404 4.38 29.80 -48.05
CA LEU A 404 3.32 28.85 -47.69
C LEU A 404 3.76 27.41 -47.95
N GLN A 405 4.38 27.13 -49.10
CA GLN A 405 4.95 25.80 -49.39
C GLN A 405 6.09 25.43 -48.44
N ALA A 406 6.94 26.39 -48.07
CA ALA A 406 8.03 26.16 -47.12
C ALA A 406 7.49 25.87 -45.70
N VAL A 407 6.44 26.58 -45.26
CA VAL A 407 5.75 26.31 -44.00
C VAL A 407 5.08 24.94 -44.02
N GLN A 408 4.42 24.58 -45.12
CA GLN A 408 3.81 23.26 -45.28
C GLN A 408 4.84 22.14 -45.21
N ARG A 409 5.98 22.29 -45.91
CA ARG A 409 7.10 21.32 -45.84
C ARG A 409 7.65 21.17 -44.42
N LYS A 410 7.84 22.29 -43.70
CA LYS A 410 8.29 22.25 -42.31
C LYS A 410 7.26 21.57 -41.40
N LEU A 411 5.98 21.74 -41.67
CA LEU A 411 4.92 21.07 -40.92
C LEU A 411 4.94 19.56 -41.17
N ASP A 412 5.06 19.15 -42.44
CA ASP A 412 5.13 17.74 -42.83
C ASP A 412 6.43 17.09 -42.27
N GLU A 413 7.56 17.79 -42.32
CA GLU A 413 8.83 17.37 -41.69
C GLU A 413 8.67 17.21 -40.18
N ALA A 414 8.08 18.19 -39.48
CA ALA A 414 7.86 18.12 -38.04
C ALA A 414 6.89 16.98 -37.64
N GLN A 415 5.86 16.74 -38.45
CA GLN A 415 4.94 15.61 -38.26
C GLN A 415 5.65 14.28 -38.44
N ASN A 416 6.45 14.13 -39.49
CA ASN A 416 7.23 12.92 -39.74
C ASN A 416 8.25 12.68 -38.62
N THR A 417 8.96 13.72 -38.14
CA THR A 417 9.89 13.58 -37.00
C THR A 417 9.16 13.15 -35.74
N ALA A 418 8.00 13.75 -35.45
CA ALA A 418 7.21 13.40 -34.28
C ALA A 418 6.68 11.95 -34.33
N GLU A 419 6.29 11.47 -35.52
CA GLU A 419 5.91 10.07 -35.71
C GLU A 419 7.10 9.12 -35.52
N THR A 420 8.28 9.46 -36.05
CA THR A 420 9.49 8.66 -35.85
C THR A 420 9.93 8.61 -34.39
N ASP A 421 9.85 9.73 -33.67
CA ASP A 421 10.19 9.81 -32.25
C ASP A 421 9.19 9.00 -31.41
N LYS A 422 7.90 9.07 -31.76
CA LYS A 422 6.86 8.24 -31.12
C LYS A 422 7.12 6.74 -31.34
N GLN A 423 7.50 6.34 -32.56
CA GLN A 423 7.83 4.94 -32.85
C GLN A 423 9.12 4.49 -32.17
N ALA A 424 10.13 5.35 -32.07
CA ALA A 424 11.35 5.07 -31.30
C ALA A 424 11.05 4.89 -29.81
N ALA A 425 10.22 5.77 -29.23
CA ALA A 425 9.79 5.68 -27.83
C ALA A 425 9.00 4.40 -27.55
N LEU A 426 8.05 4.03 -28.43
CA LEU A 426 7.31 2.77 -28.32
C LEU A 426 8.23 1.55 -28.41
N THR A 427 9.23 1.59 -29.29
CA THR A 427 10.21 0.50 -29.43
C THR A 427 11.06 0.35 -28.17
N LEU A 428 11.49 1.46 -27.58
CA LEU A 428 12.25 1.45 -26.32
C LEU A 428 11.40 0.92 -25.15
N LEU A 429 10.15 1.37 -25.05
CA LEU A 429 9.22 0.92 -24.01
C LEU A 429 8.94 -0.58 -24.11
N ASN A 430 8.69 -1.09 -25.33
CA ASN A 430 8.50 -2.53 -25.55
C ASN A 430 9.75 -3.33 -25.19
N LYS A 431 10.95 -2.81 -25.48
CA LYS A 431 12.21 -3.45 -25.08
C LYS A 431 12.38 -3.51 -23.56
N GLN A 432 12.01 -2.45 -22.84
CA GLN A 432 12.02 -2.43 -21.38
C GLN A 432 11.02 -3.43 -20.80
N MET A 433 9.79 -3.45 -21.30
CA MET A 433 8.78 -4.42 -20.84
C MET A 433 9.22 -5.86 -21.08
N GLU A 434 9.89 -6.15 -22.20
CA GLU A 434 10.39 -7.50 -22.48
C GLU A 434 11.54 -7.88 -21.53
N GLN A 435 12.43 -6.94 -21.18
CA GLN A 435 13.47 -7.17 -20.19
C GLN A 435 12.89 -7.45 -18.79
N GLU A 436 11.89 -6.68 -18.37
CA GLU A 436 11.19 -6.91 -17.10
C GLU A 436 10.48 -8.26 -17.10
N ARG A 437 9.79 -8.62 -18.19
CA ARG A 437 9.14 -9.92 -18.34
C ARG A 437 10.14 -11.07 -18.25
N GLN A 438 11.31 -10.94 -18.87
CA GLN A 438 12.38 -11.94 -18.78
C GLN A 438 12.95 -12.05 -17.36
N SER A 439 13.14 -10.91 -16.67
CA SER A 439 13.59 -10.89 -15.27
C SER A 439 12.61 -11.61 -14.35
N LEU A 440 11.31 -11.28 -14.45
CA LEU A 440 10.25 -11.92 -13.68
C LEU A 440 10.17 -13.42 -13.97
N THR A 441 10.31 -13.81 -15.24
CA THR A 441 10.30 -15.24 -15.63
C THR A 441 11.46 -16.00 -14.98
N ARG A 442 12.67 -15.42 -14.95
CA ARG A 442 13.82 -16.04 -14.26
C ARG A 442 13.60 -16.17 -12.77
N GLN A 443 13.02 -15.14 -12.14
CA GLN A 443 12.73 -15.17 -10.71
C GLN A 443 11.71 -16.25 -10.36
N ILE A 444 10.64 -16.39 -11.15
CA ILE A 444 9.65 -17.47 -10.99
C ILE A 444 10.31 -18.85 -11.12
N GLN A 445 11.21 -19.04 -12.08
CA GLN A 445 11.93 -20.32 -12.24
C GLN A 445 12.83 -20.63 -11.04
N GLU A 446 13.51 -19.62 -10.49
CA GLU A 446 14.35 -19.77 -9.31
C GLU A 446 13.51 -20.12 -8.07
N ASP A 447 12.38 -19.44 -7.87
CA ASP A 447 11.46 -19.71 -6.77
C ASP A 447 10.83 -21.11 -6.89
N GLN A 448 10.46 -21.52 -8.11
CA GLN A 448 9.99 -22.89 -8.36
C GLN A 448 11.06 -23.94 -8.02
N ARG A 449 12.33 -23.67 -8.32
CA ARG A 449 13.44 -24.55 -7.95
C ARG A 449 13.62 -24.64 -6.44
N LYS A 450 13.59 -23.51 -5.73
CA LYS A 450 13.67 -23.48 -4.25
C LYS A 450 12.52 -24.24 -3.61
N VAL A 451 11.30 -24.10 -4.14
CA VAL A 451 10.13 -24.86 -3.68
C VAL A 451 10.31 -26.36 -3.92
N ALA A 452 10.86 -26.77 -5.07
CA ALA A 452 11.13 -28.17 -5.36
C ALA A 452 12.18 -28.77 -4.41
N GLU A 453 13.26 -28.03 -4.14
CA GLU A 453 14.30 -28.43 -3.18
C GLU A 453 13.73 -28.54 -1.75
N ALA A 454 12.92 -27.58 -1.32
CA ALA A 454 12.24 -27.62 -0.02
C ALA A 454 11.28 -28.81 0.10
N LYS A 455 10.57 -29.15 -0.99
CA LYS A 455 9.67 -30.31 -1.02
C LYS A 455 10.45 -31.62 -0.90
N GLN A 456 11.58 -31.76 -1.59
CA GLN A 456 12.45 -32.93 -1.44
C GLN A 456 13.00 -33.07 -0.03
N LEU A 457 13.39 -31.96 0.61
CA LEU A 457 13.85 -31.97 2.00
C LEU A 457 12.74 -32.42 2.94
N LEU A 458 11.51 -31.92 2.74
CA LEU A 458 10.35 -32.31 3.53
C LEU A 458 10.04 -33.80 3.39
N ASP A 459 10.10 -34.34 2.17
CA ASP A 459 9.85 -35.75 1.92
C ASP A 459 10.91 -36.64 2.59
N ARG A 460 12.20 -36.25 2.54
CA ARG A 460 13.26 -36.94 3.30
C ARG A 460 13.03 -36.91 4.80
N LYS A 461 12.60 -35.77 5.36
CA LYS A 461 12.29 -35.67 6.79
C LYS A 461 11.08 -36.54 7.17
N LYS A 462 10.05 -36.61 6.32
CA LYS A 462 8.91 -37.52 6.53
C LYS A 462 9.34 -38.98 6.53
N GLU A 463 10.17 -39.39 5.58
CA GLU A 463 10.71 -40.76 5.54
C GLU A 463 11.54 -41.09 6.79
N GLN A 464 12.34 -40.15 7.28
CA GLN A 464 13.09 -40.33 8.52
C GLN A 464 12.17 -40.51 9.73
N VAL A 465 11.12 -39.69 9.84
CA VAL A 465 10.13 -39.81 10.92
C VAL A 465 9.38 -41.15 10.83
N GLU A 466 9.00 -41.59 9.64
CA GLU A 466 8.36 -42.90 9.44
C GLU A 466 9.27 -44.06 9.83
N ARG A 467 10.57 -44.00 9.50
CA ARG A 467 11.55 -45.00 9.94
C ARG A 467 11.66 -45.06 11.46
N ILE A 468 11.81 -43.92 12.11
CA ILE A 468 11.88 -43.84 13.58
C ILE A 468 10.59 -44.40 14.20
N ALA A 469 9.42 -44.06 13.65
CA ALA A 469 8.14 -44.57 14.14
C ALA A 469 8.00 -46.10 13.93
N GLN A 470 8.50 -46.65 12.81
CA GLN A 470 8.52 -48.09 12.57
C GLN A 470 9.47 -48.81 13.54
N GLU A 471 10.66 -48.27 13.78
CA GLU A 471 11.62 -48.82 14.75
C GLU A 471 11.07 -48.81 16.18
N GLN A 472 10.37 -47.75 16.58
CA GLN A 472 9.70 -47.72 17.88
C GLN A 472 8.57 -48.76 17.97
N ARG A 473 7.77 -48.92 16.92
CA ARG A 473 6.72 -49.95 16.88
C ARG A 473 7.28 -51.36 16.98
N THR A 474 8.40 -51.66 16.30
CA THR A 474 9.02 -53.00 16.38
C THR A 474 9.63 -53.26 17.75
N LYS A 475 10.25 -52.25 18.38
CA LYS A 475 10.73 -52.34 19.77
C LYS A 475 9.58 -52.64 20.73
N LEU A 476 8.48 -51.89 20.67
CA LEU A 476 7.30 -52.11 21.52
C LEU A 476 6.67 -53.50 21.28
N GLN A 477 6.64 -53.99 20.04
CA GLN A 477 6.15 -55.34 19.75
C GLN A 477 7.05 -56.43 20.34
N LEU A 478 8.37 -56.24 20.32
CA LEU A 478 9.31 -57.18 20.92
C LEU A 478 9.16 -57.22 22.44
N GLU A 479 9.07 -56.04 23.07
CA GLU A 479 8.86 -55.91 24.51
C GLU A 479 7.53 -56.53 24.95
N ALA A 480 6.45 -56.29 24.20
CA ALA A 480 5.15 -56.92 24.44
C ALA A 480 5.23 -58.46 24.39
N ARG A 481 5.97 -59.03 23.42
CA ARG A 481 6.18 -60.48 23.33
C ARG A 481 6.96 -61.01 24.53
N GLN A 482 8.00 -60.30 24.97
CA GLN A 482 8.79 -60.68 26.14
C GLN A 482 7.94 -60.68 27.43
N LEU A 483 7.10 -59.66 27.60
CA LEU A 483 6.12 -59.58 28.68
C LEU A 483 5.13 -60.75 28.63
N GLU A 484 4.66 -61.11 27.44
CA GLU A 484 3.74 -62.23 27.26
C GLU A 484 4.39 -63.58 27.61
N THR A 485 5.65 -63.80 27.22
CA THR A 485 6.42 -64.98 27.63
C THR A 485 6.65 -65.03 29.13
N ALA A 486 7.05 -63.91 29.74
CA ALA A 486 7.26 -63.82 31.19
C ALA A 486 5.95 -64.07 31.98
N ARG A 487 4.82 -63.58 31.45
CA ARG A 487 3.50 -63.84 32.05
C ARG A 487 3.12 -65.32 31.99
N ARG A 488 3.37 -66.01 30.87
CA ARG A 488 3.12 -67.46 30.77
C ARG A 488 4.01 -68.27 31.72
N GLU A 489 5.27 -67.90 31.86
CA GLU A 489 6.17 -68.53 32.83
C GLU A 489 5.69 -68.32 34.27
N PHE A 490 5.23 -67.12 34.59
CA PHE A 490 4.62 -66.82 35.89
C PHE A 490 3.35 -67.64 36.13
N GLU A 491 2.44 -67.72 35.16
CA GLU A 491 1.21 -68.52 35.28
C GLU A 491 1.53 -70.02 35.43
N ASN A 492 2.51 -70.53 34.69
CA ASN A 492 2.98 -71.93 34.81
C ASN A 492 3.60 -72.21 36.19
N THR A 493 4.45 -71.31 36.70
CA THR A 493 5.06 -71.46 38.03
C THR A 493 4.02 -71.37 39.14
N GLN A 494 3.03 -70.47 39.00
CA GLN A 494 1.90 -70.37 39.91
C GLN A 494 1.05 -71.65 39.90
N ALA A 495 0.73 -72.19 38.72
CA ALA A 495 -0.02 -73.44 38.57
C ALA A 495 0.75 -74.63 39.19
N ALA A 496 2.05 -74.76 38.93
CA ALA A 496 2.90 -75.77 39.53
C ALA A 496 2.95 -75.65 41.07
N HIS A 497 3.01 -74.42 41.59
CA HIS A 497 2.98 -74.17 43.02
C HIS A 497 1.62 -74.52 43.65
N GLN A 498 0.50 -74.18 42.99
CA GLN A 498 -0.84 -74.59 43.42
C GLN A 498 -1.01 -76.11 43.40
N GLU A 499 -0.46 -76.80 42.40
CA GLU A 499 -0.48 -78.26 42.32
C GLU A 499 0.38 -78.89 43.44
N ALA A 500 1.54 -78.33 43.74
CA ALA A 500 2.38 -78.74 44.87
C ALA A 500 1.64 -78.55 46.21
N LEU A 501 0.97 -77.42 46.41
CA LEU A 501 0.13 -77.18 47.59
C LEU A 501 -1.02 -78.20 47.70
N ARG A 502 -1.65 -78.57 46.57
CA ARG A 502 -2.68 -79.64 46.54
C ARG A 502 -2.12 -81.02 46.88
N LYS A 503 -0.90 -81.36 46.42
CA LYS A 503 -0.26 -82.66 46.69
C LYS A 503 0.25 -82.80 48.13
N TYR A 504 0.79 -81.73 48.71
CA TYR A 504 1.47 -81.79 50.02
C TYR A 504 0.64 -81.26 51.20
N ALA A 505 -0.55 -80.70 50.96
CA ALA A 505 -1.47 -80.30 52.03
C ALA A 505 -2.95 -80.56 51.65
N PRO A 506 -3.40 -81.83 51.58
CA PRO A 506 -4.81 -82.13 51.47
C PRO A 506 -5.47 -81.91 52.84
N GLY A 507 -5.94 -80.68 53.11
CA GLY A 507 -6.99 -80.45 54.09
C GLY A 507 -6.62 -79.98 55.51
N PHE A 508 -5.42 -79.45 55.77
CA PHE A 508 -5.12 -78.85 57.08
C PHE A 508 -4.61 -77.41 56.97
N GLY A 509 -5.11 -76.52 57.84
CA GLY A 509 -4.94 -75.06 57.85
C GLY A 509 -3.52 -74.51 58.04
N ALA A 510 -2.47 -75.22 57.62
CA ALA A 510 -1.10 -74.73 57.52
C ALA A 510 -0.87 -73.86 56.26
N GLY A 511 -1.77 -73.95 55.26
CA GLY A 511 -1.66 -73.21 54.00
C GLY A 511 -1.76 -71.69 54.15
N THR A 512 -2.45 -71.17 55.17
CA THR A 512 -2.60 -69.72 55.40
C THR A 512 -1.32 -69.05 55.90
N PHE A 513 -0.51 -69.75 56.71
CA PHE A 513 0.76 -69.20 57.20
C PHE A 513 1.85 -69.19 56.13
N LEU A 514 1.95 -70.26 55.32
CA LEU A 514 2.86 -70.30 54.17
C LEU A 514 2.43 -69.33 53.07
N ALA A 515 1.13 -69.23 52.78
CA ALA A 515 0.63 -68.24 51.82
C ALA A 515 0.90 -66.79 52.28
N SER A 516 0.77 -66.49 53.59
CA SER A 516 1.07 -65.15 54.12
C SER A 516 2.56 -64.82 54.12
N ALA A 517 3.44 -65.80 54.34
CA ALA A 517 4.89 -65.60 54.27
C ALA A 517 5.36 -65.40 52.82
N VAL A 518 4.85 -66.20 51.89
CA VAL A 518 5.15 -66.06 50.45
C VAL A 518 4.56 -64.77 49.88
N ALA A 519 3.37 -64.34 50.30
CA ALA A 519 2.80 -63.06 49.89
C ALA A 519 3.62 -61.86 50.40
N LYS A 520 4.18 -61.94 51.62
CA LYS A 520 5.09 -60.91 52.14
C LYS A 520 6.43 -60.88 51.42
N GLN A 521 6.96 -62.04 51.02
CA GLN A 521 8.19 -62.11 50.24
C GLN A 521 7.97 -61.56 48.83
N ALA A 522 6.87 -61.95 48.17
CA ALA A 522 6.51 -61.43 46.84
C ALA A 522 6.22 -59.91 46.85
N ALA A 523 5.66 -59.37 47.94
CA ALA A 523 5.46 -57.93 48.10
C ALA A 523 6.79 -57.17 48.22
N ARG A 524 7.77 -57.72 48.95
CA ARG A 524 9.12 -57.14 49.04
C ARG A 524 9.85 -57.18 47.69
N ASP A 525 9.79 -58.31 46.99
CA ASP A 525 10.43 -58.46 45.68
C ASP A 525 9.77 -57.53 44.63
N ALA A 526 8.46 -57.26 44.77
CA ALA A 526 7.75 -56.30 43.93
C ALA A 526 8.12 -54.83 44.26
N GLU A 527 8.29 -54.48 45.53
CA GLU A 527 8.79 -53.16 45.95
C GLU A 527 10.23 -52.92 45.45
N GLU A 528 11.11 -53.92 45.54
CA GLU A 528 12.49 -53.82 45.02
C GLU A 528 12.53 -53.68 43.49
N ARG A 529 11.67 -54.39 42.76
CA ARG A 529 11.54 -54.20 41.30
C ARG A 529 10.98 -52.84 40.90
N ASN A 530 10.00 -52.32 41.65
CA ASN A 530 9.48 -50.97 41.40
C ASN A 530 10.52 -49.89 41.71
N ALA A 531 11.34 -50.07 42.75
CA ALA A 531 12.46 -49.18 43.03
C ALA A 531 13.50 -49.20 41.89
N GLN A 532 13.81 -50.37 41.33
CA GLN A 532 14.72 -50.50 40.18
C GLN A 532 14.15 -49.87 38.91
N LEU A 533 12.86 -50.05 38.60
CA LEU A 533 12.21 -49.42 37.44
C LEU A 533 12.12 -47.89 37.57
N SER A 534 11.93 -47.37 38.79
CA SER A 534 11.99 -45.91 39.05
C SER A 534 13.38 -45.36 38.73
N THR A 535 14.45 -46.03 39.18
CA THR A 535 15.83 -45.60 38.88
C THR A 535 16.20 -45.72 37.40
N GLN A 536 15.57 -46.64 36.66
CA GLN A 536 15.75 -46.76 35.21
C GLN A 536 14.98 -45.67 34.44
N GLY A 537 13.77 -45.30 34.90
CA GLY A 537 13.00 -44.18 34.35
C GLY A 537 13.75 -42.86 34.45
N ASP A 538 14.33 -42.58 35.63
CA ASP A 538 15.14 -41.37 35.86
C ASP A 538 16.40 -41.33 34.97
N ALA A 539 16.98 -42.50 34.67
CA ALA A 539 18.13 -42.61 33.76
C ALA A 539 17.75 -42.42 32.28
N TYR A 540 16.52 -42.81 31.88
CA TYR A 540 16.02 -42.58 30.52
C TYR A 540 15.65 -41.11 30.28
N ASP A 541 15.04 -40.45 31.26
CA ASP A 541 14.70 -39.02 31.18
C ASP A 541 15.96 -38.14 31.16
N ALA A 542 17.00 -38.51 31.93
CA ALA A 542 18.32 -37.86 31.86
C ALA A 542 18.98 -38.01 30.47
N ARG A 543 18.82 -39.16 29.82
CA ARG A 543 19.39 -39.44 28.49
C ARG A 543 18.62 -38.76 27.36
N ALA A 544 17.29 -38.64 27.49
CA ALA A 544 16.45 -37.89 26.54
C ALA A 544 16.73 -36.39 26.58
N LEU A 545 17.04 -35.82 27.76
CA LEU A 545 17.50 -34.44 27.90
C LEU A 545 18.88 -34.20 27.27
N GLU A 546 19.77 -35.19 27.32
CA GLU A 546 21.09 -35.13 26.68
C GLU A 546 20.99 -35.21 25.14
N GLU A 547 20.09 -36.05 24.59
CA GLU A 547 19.85 -36.14 23.13
C GLU A 547 19.14 -34.89 22.55
N LEU A 548 18.26 -34.24 23.32
CA LEU A 548 17.68 -32.94 22.94
C LEU A 548 18.72 -31.81 22.95
N SER A 549 19.70 -31.87 23.85
CA SER A 549 20.84 -30.93 23.90
C SER A 549 21.84 -31.13 22.74
N LEU A 550 21.98 -32.36 22.24
CA LEU A 550 22.88 -32.68 21.12
C LEU A 550 22.24 -32.32 19.77
N ASN A 551 20.93 -32.49 19.61
CA ASN A 551 20.20 -32.11 18.39
C ASN A 551 19.94 -30.59 18.25
N GLY A 552 20.11 -29.81 19.33
CA GLY A 552 20.04 -28.35 19.30
C GLY A 552 21.28 -27.66 18.72
N ARG A 553 22.37 -28.39 18.43
CA ARG A 553 23.63 -27.84 17.91
C ARG A 553 23.84 -27.94 16.40
N GLU A 554 22.94 -28.58 15.66
CA GLU A 554 23.02 -28.71 14.17
C GLU A 554 22.06 -27.78 13.41
N ALA A 555 21.66 -26.65 14.00
CA ALA A 555 21.03 -25.56 13.27
C ALA A 555 22.09 -24.53 12.87
N GLU A 556 22.93 -24.85 11.88
CA GLU A 556 23.66 -23.82 11.16
C GLU A 556 22.66 -22.94 10.37
N PRO A 557 22.74 -21.60 10.48
CA PRO A 557 21.94 -20.73 9.64
C PRO A 557 22.44 -20.83 8.19
N VAL A 558 21.57 -21.25 7.28
CA VAL A 558 21.77 -21.09 5.84
C VAL A 558 21.81 -19.59 5.54
N VAL A 559 23.01 -19.01 5.60
CA VAL A 559 23.32 -17.68 5.12
C VAL A 559 23.19 -17.73 3.59
N MET A 560 22.08 -17.18 3.06
CA MET A 560 21.97 -16.87 1.64
C MET A 560 23.04 -15.84 1.27
N GLY A 561 24.14 -16.32 0.71
CA GLY A 561 25.22 -15.52 0.16
C GLY A 561 24.78 -14.79 -1.12
N ALA A 562 24.29 -13.56 -0.98
CA ALA A 562 24.28 -12.60 -2.07
C ALA A 562 25.67 -11.99 -2.21
N LYS A 563 26.44 -12.40 -3.24
CA LYS A 563 27.60 -11.64 -3.70
C LYS A 563 27.71 -11.61 -5.23
N LYS A 564 27.86 -10.36 -5.69
CA LYS A 564 28.56 -9.87 -6.90
C LYS A 564 27.78 -9.84 -8.23
N LEU A 565 27.19 -8.68 -8.50
CA LEU A 565 27.30 -8.01 -9.80
C LEU A 565 27.75 -6.56 -9.56
N ALA A 566 29.06 -6.37 -9.57
CA ALA A 566 29.67 -5.07 -9.85
C ALA A 566 30.35 -5.23 -11.20
N SER A 567 29.84 -4.53 -12.21
CA SER A 567 30.53 -4.34 -13.50
C SER A 567 31.10 -2.92 -13.56
N PRO A 568 32.25 -2.72 -14.21
CA PRO A 568 32.92 -1.43 -14.28
C PRO A 568 32.37 -0.61 -15.46
N LEU A 569 32.06 0.66 -15.23
CA LEU A 569 31.88 1.65 -16.29
C LEU A 569 33.16 2.48 -16.41
N ARG A 570 33.91 2.21 -17.48
CA ARG A 570 34.77 3.17 -18.17
C ARG A 570 33.97 3.70 -19.36
N HIS A 571 33.53 4.95 -19.30
CA HIS A 571 33.76 6.03 -20.26
C HIS A 571 32.90 7.23 -19.88
#